data_AF-A0A7J4VE13-F1
#
_entry.id   AF-A0A7J4VE13-F1
#
_cell.length_a   1.000
_cell.length_b   1.000
_cell.length_c   1.000
_cell.angle_alpha   90.00
_cell.angle_beta   90.00
_cell.angle_gamma   90.00
#
_symmetry.space_group_name_H-M   'P 1'
#
loop_
_entity.id
_entity.type
_entity.pdbx_description
1 polymer ?
#
loop_
_entity_poly.entity_id
_entity_poly.type
_entity_poly.pdbx_seq_one_letter_code
_entity_poly.pdbx_strand_id
1 'polypeptide(L)'
;MKRISAFLTVFLSMTVVSFACTNFIVTKGASVDGSTMITYTADSYMMYGELYHFPAAKYPEGAMLDVFEWDTGKFLGRIKQARQTYNVSGNMNEHQLAIGETTFGGREELVNPKGLIDYGSLIYITLQRAKTAREAIKVMTELVEEYGYYSSGESFSIADPNEAWILEMIGKGPGQKGANWVAVRIPDGYVSGHANQARITKFPLNDPDNCLYSKDVIKFAREKGYFIGKDQDFDFAAAYAPLDFGAIRFCDGRVWSLFRRCSSGMDKYLSYIRGENLERMPLYVKPDKKLSVHDVMGLMRDHYNGTELDMTVGVGAGPYGNPMRARPLTWKYE
;
A
#
# COMPACT_ATOMS: atom_id res chain seq x y z
N MET A 1 -4.23 22.67 -60.84
CA MET A 1 -4.93 21.94 -59.77
C MET A 1 -3.96 20.99 -59.10
N LYS A 2 -3.28 21.40 -58.02
CA LYS A 2 -2.41 20.51 -57.23
C LYS A 2 -3.17 20.12 -55.97
N ARG A 3 -3.61 18.86 -55.90
CA ARG A 3 -4.15 18.25 -54.68
C ARG A 3 -2.93 17.86 -53.82
N ILE A 4 -2.75 18.51 -52.68
CA ILE A 4 -1.84 18.03 -51.63
C ILE A 4 -2.72 17.35 -50.59
N SER A 5 -2.61 16.03 -50.55
CA SER A 5 -3.33 15.15 -49.62
C SER A 5 -2.91 15.46 -48.18
N ALA A 6 -3.89 15.81 -47.34
CA ALA A 6 -3.68 15.87 -45.89
C ALA A 6 -3.63 14.44 -45.35
N PHE A 7 -2.47 14.03 -44.85
CA PHE A 7 -2.35 12.81 -44.03
C PHE A 7 -3.00 13.10 -42.67
N LEU A 8 -4.16 12.49 -42.44
CA LEU A 8 -4.81 12.49 -41.13
C LEU A 8 -4.11 11.44 -40.26
N THR A 9 -3.13 11.86 -39.47
CA THR A 9 -2.50 10.97 -38.48
C THR A 9 -3.49 10.75 -37.35
N VAL A 10 -4.17 9.60 -37.36
CA VAL A 10 -5.01 9.15 -36.25
C VAL A 10 -4.08 8.78 -35.09
N PHE A 11 -3.96 9.66 -34.10
CA PHE A 11 -3.35 9.32 -32.82
C PHE A 11 -4.27 8.32 -32.11
N LEU A 12 -3.90 7.03 -32.17
CA LEU A 12 -4.54 6.00 -31.36
C LEU A 12 -4.12 6.24 -29.90
N SER A 13 -4.97 6.89 -29.12
CA SER A 13 -4.75 7.06 -27.68
C SER A 13 -4.87 5.70 -27.00
N MET A 14 -3.74 5.05 -26.73
CA MET A 14 -3.73 3.90 -25.83
C MET A 14 -4.07 4.40 -24.42
N THR A 15 -5.24 4.04 -23.92
CA THR A 15 -5.61 4.28 -22.52
C THR A 15 -4.82 3.31 -21.66
N VAL A 16 -3.72 3.79 -21.07
CA VAL A 16 -3.01 3.06 -20.01
C VAL A 16 -3.81 3.24 -18.72
N VAL A 17 -4.32 2.13 -18.17
CA VAL A 17 -4.92 2.12 -16.83
C VAL A 17 -3.77 2.21 -15.83
N SER A 18 -3.75 3.28 -15.03
CA SER A 18 -2.82 3.43 -13.91
C SER A 18 -3.60 3.23 -12.63
N PHE A 19 -3.37 2.11 -11.97
CA PHE A 19 -3.82 1.85 -10.61
C PHE A 19 -2.86 2.56 -9.67
N ALA A 20 -3.37 3.49 -8.87
CA ALA A 20 -2.58 4.18 -7.87
C ALA A 20 -3.36 4.18 -6.56
N CYS A 21 -2.65 3.99 -5.46
CA CYS A 21 -3.27 4.05 -4.14
C CYS A 21 -2.38 4.89 -3.22
N THR A 22 -2.98 5.59 -2.26
CA THR A 22 -2.24 6.24 -1.17
C THR A 22 -2.92 5.95 0.14
N ASN A 23 -2.10 5.59 1.12
CA ASN A 23 -2.53 5.31 2.47
C ASN A 23 -1.79 6.19 3.47
N PHE A 24 -2.49 6.60 4.53
CA PHE A 24 -1.95 7.42 5.61
C PHE A 24 -2.43 6.89 6.95
N ILE A 25 -1.49 6.74 7.87
CA ILE A 25 -1.68 6.18 9.20
C ILE A 25 -1.46 7.29 10.22
N VAL A 26 -2.40 7.47 11.14
CA VAL A 26 -2.25 8.34 12.32
C VAL A 26 -2.44 7.49 13.56
N THR A 27 -1.46 7.51 14.47
CA THR A 27 -1.56 6.83 15.76
C THR A 27 -2.38 7.64 16.77
N LYS A 28 -2.88 6.99 17.83
CA LYS A 28 -3.69 7.65 18.87
C LYS A 28 -3.02 8.87 19.50
N GLY A 29 -1.72 8.83 19.72
CA GLY A 29 -0.95 9.94 20.29
C GLY A 29 -0.78 11.09 19.31
N ALA A 30 -0.87 10.83 18.01
CA ALA A 30 -0.79 11.82 16.93
C ALA A 30 -2.14 12.44 16.60
N SER A 31 -3.25 11.90 17.10
CA SER A 31 -4.58 12.46 16.88
C SER A 31 -5.03 13.36 18.03
N VAL A 32 -5.95 14.28 17.71
CA VAL A 32 -6.51 15.24 18.69
C VAL A 32 -7.40 14.56 19.72
N ASP A 33 -8.10 13.49 19.33
CA ASP A 33 -9.12 12.81 20.13
C ASP A 33 -8.68 11.43 20.66
N GLY A 34 -7.45 11.00 20.35
CA GLY A 34 -6.95 9.69 20.75
C GLY A 34 -7.39 8.53 19.85
N SER A 35 -8.00 8.81 18.69
CA SER A 35 -8.30 7.79 17.69
C SER A 35 -7.05 7.38 16.90
N THR A 36 -6.99 6.11 16.50
CA THR A 36 -6.16 5.70 15.36
C THR A 36 -6.94 5.97 14.06
N MET A 37 -6.24 6.37 13.00
CA MET A 37 -6.87 6.63 11.71
C MET A 37 -6.06 5.99 10.59
N ILE A 38 -6.78 5.37 9.65
CA ILE A 38 -6.26 4.94 8.34
C ILE A 38 -7.07 5.68 7.28
N THR A 39 -6.39 6.31 6.34
CA THR A 39 -7.03 6.80 5.11
C THR A 39 -6.59 5.95 3.95
N TYR A 40 -7.48 5.74 2.98
CA TYR A 40 -7.17 4.97 1.79
C TYR A 40 -7.80 5.64 0.58
N THR A 41 -6.98 6.00 -0.41
CA THR A 41 -7.46 6.36 -1.74
C THR A 41 -7.17 5.21 -2.69
N ALA A 42 -8.23 4.65 -3.26
CA ALA A 42 -8.17 3.71 -4.38
C ALA A 42 -8.37 4.54 -5.67
N ASP A 43 -7.26 4.96 -6.29
CA ASP A 43 -7.32 5.88 -7.42
C ASP A 43 -7.62 5.08 -8.69
N SER A 44 -8.82 5.28 -9.22
CA SER A 44 -9.24 4.71 -10.49
C SER A 44 -10.05 5.73 -11.27
N TYR A 45 -9.85 5.75 -12.59
CA TYR A 45 -10.65 6.60 -13.49
C TYR A 45 -12.04 6.01 -13.75
N MET A 46 -12.21 4.68 -13.59
CA MET A 46 -13.41 3.96 -14.02
C MET A 46 -14.11 3.18 -12.91
N MET A 47 -13.50 3.04 -11.73
CA MET A 47 -14.13 2.35 -10.60
C MET A 47 -14.87 3.36 -9.73
N TYR A 48 -16.10 3.01 -9.37
CA TYR A 48 -16.87 3.72 -8.36
C TYR A 48 -16.67 2.99 -7.02
N GLY A 49 -16.51 3.76 -5.94
CA GLY A 49 -16.36 3.18 -4.62
C GLY A 49 -17.62 2.47 -4.16
N GLU A 50 -17.48 1.28 -3.58
CA GLU A 50 -18.54 0.55 -2.92
C GLU A 50 -18.19 0.28 -1.45
N LEU A 51 -19.23 0.15 -0.62
CA LEU A 51 -19.07 -0.22 0.79
C LEU A 51 -19.41 -1.71 0.93
N TYR A 52 -18.38 -2.55 0.96
CA TYR A 52 -18.57 -3.99 1.17
C TYR A 52 -19.17 -4.27 2.54
N HIS A 53 -20.10 -5.21 2.62
CA HIS A 53 -20.69 -5.66 3.87
C HIS A 53 -20.67 -7.18 3.96
N PHE A 54 -20.13 -7.69 5.06
CA PHE A 54 -20.14 -9.12 5.38
C PHE A 54 -20.75 -9.28 6.79
N PRO A 55 -21.89 -9.96 6.94
CA PRO A 55 -22.50 -10.14 8.25
C PRO A 55 -21.70 -11.14 9.10
N ALA A 56 -21.71 -10.92 10.42
CA ALA A 56 -21.21 -11.91 11.36
C ALA A 56 -22.01 -13.23 11.23
N ALA A 57 -21.31 -14.36 11.22
CA ALA A 57 -21.93 -15.67 11.04
C ALA A 57 -21.23 -16.76 11.85
N LYS A 58 -21.93 -17.88 12.04
CA LYS A 58 -21.36 -19.12 12.58
C LYS A 58 -21.46 -20.21 11.51
N TYR A 59 -20.38 -20.94 11.32
CA TYR A 59 -20.28 -21.99 10.30
C TYR A 59 -20.00 -23.35 10.95
N PRO A 60 -20.54 -24.47 10.44
CA PRO A 60 -20.26 -25.82 10.94
C PRO A 60 -18.77 -26.17 10.82
N GLU A 61 -18.33 -27.17 11.59
CA GLU A 61 -16.96 -27.67 11.50
C GLU A 61 -16.72 -28.31 10.13
N GLY A 62 -15.54 -28.08 9.56
CA GLY A 62 -15.22 -28.53 8.21
C GLY A 62 -15.84 -27.71 7.08
N ALA A 63 -16.56 -26.61 7.38
CA ALA A 63 -17.03 -25.69 6.35
C ALA A 63 -15.86 -25.12 5.54
N MET A 64 -16.11 -24.88 4.25
CA MET A 64 -15.15 -24.32 3.31
C MET A 64 -15.64 -22.96 2.82
N LEU A 65 -14.68 -22.07 2.55
CA LEU A 65 -14.91 -20.75 1.94
C LEU A 65 -14.37 -20.79 0.51
N ASP A 66 -15.21 -20.45 -0.47
CA ASP A 66 -14.79 -20.17 -1.83
C ASP A 66 -14.05 -18.82 -1.87
N VAL A 67 -12.88 -18.79 -2.50
CA VAL A 67 -12.06 -17.59 -2.65
C VAL A 67 -12.03 -17.19 -4.12
N PHE A 68 -12.34 -15.92 -4.36
CA PHE A 68 -12.35 -15.30 -5.68
C PHE A 68 -11.38 -14.13 -5.66
N GLU A 69 -10.58 -14.01 -6.72
CA GLU A 69 -9.69 -12.87 -6.92
C GLU A 69 -10.52 -11.58 -6.96
N TRP A 70 -10.14 -10.60 -6.15
CA TRP A 70 -10.99 -9.46 -5.84
C TRP A 70 -11.34 -8.59 -7.06
N ASP A 71 -10.37 -8.33 -7.94
CA ASP A 71 -10.55 -7.41 -9.07
C ASP A 71 -11.28 -8.05 -10.27
N THR A 72 -11.07 -9.34 -10.51
CA THR A 72 -11.54 -10.07 -11.69
C THR A 72 -12.70 -11.03 -11.40
N GLY A 73 -12.96 -11.34 -10.13
CA GLY A 73 -13.94 -12.34 -9.71
C GLY A 73 -13.55 -13.76 -10.10
N LYS A 74 -12.30 -14.01 -10.48
CA LYS A 74 -11.81 -15.33 -10.86
C LYS A 74 -11.78 -16.25 -9.64
N PHE A 75 -12.41 -17.42 -9.73
CA PHE A 75 -12.30 -18.43 -8.68
C PHE A 75 -10.86 -18.92 -8.53
N LEU A 76 -10.29 -18.75 -7.34
CA LEU A 76 -8.92 -19.17 -7.01
C LEU A 76 -8.89 -20.52 -6.32
N GLY A 77 -9.88 -20.83 -5.46
CA GLY A 77 -9.97 -22.11 -4.79
C GLY A 77 -10.80 -22.07 -3.52
N ARG A 78 -10.54 -23.03 -2.62
CA ARG A 78 -11.25 -23.17 -1.34
C ARG A 78 -10.29 -23.18 -0.17
N ILE A 79 -10.65 -22.50 0.91
CA ILE A 79 -9.94 -22.53 2.19
C ILE A 79 -10.86 -22.98 3.31
N LYS A 80 -10.29 -23.38 4.45
CA LYS A 80 -11.11 -23.67 5.65
C LYS A 80 -11.85 -22.41 6.09
N GLN A 81 -13.14 -22.55 6.36
CA GLN A 81 -13.95 -21.48 6.91
C GLN A 81 -13.75 -21.40 8.43
N ALA A 82 -13.70 -20.17 8.95
CA ALA A 82 -13.67 -19.94 10.39
C ALA A 82 -15.01 -20.33 11.02
N ARG A 83 -15.00 -20.90 12.24
CA ARG A 83 -16.22 -21.32 12.94
C ARG A 83 -17.14 -20.14 13.27
N GLN A 84 -16.56 -18.96 13.44
CA GLN A 84 -17.24 -17.70 13.65
C GLN A 84 -16.56 -16.62 12.82
N THR A 85 -17.36 -15.77 12.19
CA THR A 85 -16.90 -14.56 11.51
C THR A 85 -17.49 -13.31 12.15
N TYR A 86 -16.78 -12.20 12.01
CA TYR A 86 -17.20 -10.88 12.49
C TYR A 86 -17.90 -10.07 11.40
N ASN A 87 -18.73 -9.14 11.82
CA ASN A 87 -19.38 -8.20 10.92
C ASN A 87 -18.35 -7.20 10.37
N VAL A 88 -18.32 -7.04 9.05
CA VAL A 88 -17.42 -6.12 8.33
C VAL A 88 -18.25 -5.12 7.54
N SER A 89 -17.90 -3.84 7.65
CA SER A 89 -18.47 -2.75 6.85
C SER A 89 -17.34 -1.89 6.28
N GLY A 90 -17.24 -1.86 4.96
CA GLY A 90 -16.08 -1.36 4.25
C GLY A 90 -14.81 -2.07 4.70
N ASN A 91 -13.77 -1.30 4.93
CA ASN A 91 -12.46 -1.78 5.37
C ASN A 91 -12.31 -1.87 6.89
N MET A 92 -13.41 -2.00 7.64
CA MET A 92 -13.43 -2.06 9.09
C MET A 92 -14.42 -3.13 9.60
N ASN A 93 -14.12 -3.77 10.73
CA ASN A 93 -15.03 -4.70 11.38
C ASN A 93 -15.65 -4.17 12.70
N GLU A 94 -16.55 -4.94 13.29
CA GLU A 94 -17.24 -4.62 14.55
C GLU A 94 -16.31 -4.43 15.77
N HIS A 95 -15.04 -4.82 15.65
CA HIS A 95 -14.01 -4.63 16.68
C HIS A 95 -13.15 -3.38 16.44
N GLN A 96 -13.56 -2.52 15.50
CA GLN A 96 -12.82 -1.30 15.12
C GLN A 96 -11.42 -1.59 14.55
N LEU A 97 -11.18 -2.83 14.10
CA LEU A 97 -10.01 -3.17 13.31
C LEU A 97 -10.26 -2.71 11.88
N ALA A 98 -9.33 -1.93 11.33
CA ALA A 98 -9.34 -1.45 9.95
C ALA A 98 -8.09 -1.88 9.19
N ILE A 99 -8.25 -2.16 7.89
CA ILE A 99 -7.17 -2.54 6.99
C ILE A 99 -7.32 -1.79 5.66
N GLY A 100 -6.26 -1.11 5.21
CA GLY A 100 -6.17 -0.56 3.85
C GLY A 100 -4.87 -0.99 3.18
N GLU A 101 -4.74 -0.77 1.88
CA GLU A 101 -3.59 -1.26 1.11
C GLU A 101 -3.03 -0.23 0.12
N THR A 102 -1.81 -0.51 -0.37
CA THR A 102 -1.32 -0.02 -1.67
C THR A 102 -0.44 -1.08 -2.35
N THR A 103 -0.72 -1.39 -3.61
CA THR A 103 0.12 -2.29 -4.43
C THR A 103 1.44 -1.65 -4.84
N PHE A 104 2.57 -2.18 -4.36
CA PHE A 104 3.90 -1.77 -4.84
C PHE A 104 4.44 -2.63 -5.98
N GLY A 105 3.81 -3.77 -6.27
CA GLY A 105 4.23 -4.68 -7.33
C GLY A 105 5.51 -5.44 -6.97
N GLY A 106 6.64 -4.75 -6.99
CA GLY A 106 7.96 -5.30 -6.69
C GLY A 106 8.45 -6.21 -7.80
N ARG A 107 8.99 -7.37 -7.42
CA ARG A 107 9.55 -8.36 -8.35
C ARG A 107 8.47 -9.23 -8.99
N GLU A 108 8.24 -9.07 -10.29
CA GLU A 108 7.21 -9.81 -11.03
C GLU A 108 7.39 -11.33 -10.98
N GLU A 109 8.63 -11.83 -10.94
CA GLU A 109 8.92 -13.26 -10.85
C GLU A 109 8.49 -13.89 -9.51
N LEU A 110 8.15 -13.06 -8.51
CA LEU A 110 7.68 -13.51 -7.20
C LEU A 110 6.15 -13.67 -7.13
N VAL A 111 5.42 -13.31 -8.18
CA VAL A 111 3.98 -13.58 -8.30
C VAL A 111 3.76 -15.08 -8.49
N ASN A 112 2.90 -15.67 -7.66
CA ASN A 112 2.57 -17.09 -7.74
C ASN A 112 1.12 -17.29 -8.22
N PRO A 113 0.91 -17.64 -9.51
CA PRO A 113 -0.45 -17.80 -10.07
C PRO A 113 -1.20 -19.03 -9.52
N LYS A 114 -0.55 -19.85 -8.67
CA LYS A 114 -1.17 -20.98 -7.97
C LYS A 114 -1.51 -20.67 -6.50
N GLY A 115 -1.22 -19.45 -6.02
CA GLY A 115 -1.71 -18.99 -4.73
C GLY A 115 -3.24 -18.93 -4.72
N LEU A 116 -3.85 -19.15 -3.56
CA LEU A 116 -5.31 -19.13 -3.43
C LEU A 116 -5.84 -17.81 -2.85
N ILE A 117 -4.97 -17.01 -2.23
CA ILE A 117 -5.34 -15.78 -1.54
C ILE A 117 -4.72 -14.59 -2.27
N ASP A 118 -5.55 -13.78 -2.93
CA ASP A 118 -5.17 -12.45 -3.40
C ASP A 118 -5.26 -11.41 -2.27
N TYR A 119 -4.68 -10.24 -2.50
CA TYR A 119 -4.60 -9.14 -1.53
C TYR A 119 -5.97 -8.65 -1.04
N GLY A 120 -6.98 -8.55 -1.91
CA GLY A 120 -8.33 -8.12 -1.53
C GLY A 120 -9.03 -9.17 -0.69
N SER A 121 -9.00 -10.44 -1.13
CA SER A 121 -9.47 -11.56 -0.31
C SER A 121 -8.75 -11.62 1.04
N LEU A 122 -7.44 -11.38 1.07
CA LEU A 122 -6.65 -11.37 2.30
C LEU A 122 -7.18 -10.34 3.30
N ILE A 123 -7.52 -9.13 2.85
CA ILE A 123 -8.11 -8.08 3.67
C ILE A 123 -9.46 -8.53 4.26
N TYR A 124 -10.43 -8.87 3.40
CA TYR A 124 -11.80 -9.13 3.87
C TYR A 124 -11.93 -10.43 4.66
N ILE A 125 -11.17 -11.47 4.31
CA ILE A 125 -11.13 -12.71 5.09
C ILE A 125 -10.51 -12.43 6.47
N THR A 126 -9.49 -11.58 6.54
CA THR A 126 -8.86 -11.20 7.82
C THR A 126 -9.79 -10.38 8.69
N LEU A 127 -10.47 -9.36 8.14
CA LEU A 127 -11.44 -8.55 8.88
C LEU A 127 -12.59 -9.40 9.47
N GLN A 128 -12.97 -10.47 8.78
CA GLN A 128 -13.94 -11.44 9.29
C GLN A 128 -13.40 -12.35 10.39
N ARG A 129 -12.08 -12.42 10.62
CA ARG A 129 -11.43 -13.42 11.48
C ARG A 129 -10.58 -12.84 12.62
N ALA A 130 -10.26 -11.56 12.59
CA ALA A 130 -9.40 -10.90 13.59
C ALA A 130 -10.10 -9.76 14.34
N LYS A 131 -9.71 -9.50 15.59
CA LYS A 131 -10.22 -8.39 16.41
C LYS A 131 -9.23 -7.26 16.63
N THR A 132 -7.94 -7.54 16.51
CA THR A 132 -6.84 -6.61 16.79
C THR A 132 -5.86 -6.56 15.63
N ALA A 133 -5.03 -5.52 15.55
CA ALA A 133 -4.04 -5.33 14.49
C ALA A 133 -3.00 -6.47 14.48
N ARG A 134 -2.56 -6.94 15.66
CA ARG A 134 -1.65 -8.09 15.75
C ARG A 134 -2.29 -9.40 15.33
N GLU A 135 -3.54 -9.62 15.74
CA GLU A 135 -4.30 -10.78 15.29
C GLU A 135 -4.51 -10.74 13.77
N ALA A 136 -4.73 -9.56 13.19
CA ALA A 136 -4.84 -9.38 11.75
C ALA A 136 -3.55 -9.78 11.04
N ILE A 137 -2.39 -9.27 11.48
CA ILE A 137 -1.08 -9.68 10.92
C ILE A 137 -0.90 -11.20 11.02
N LYS A 138 -1.24 -11.81 12.16
CA LYS A 138 -1.16 -13.26 12.34
C LYS A 138 -2.08 -14.01 11.35
N VAL A 139 -3.35 -13.62 11.24
CA VAL A 139 -4.31 -14.24 10.32
C VAL A 139 -3.85 -14.09 8.87
N MET A 140 -3.43 -12.88 8.46
CA MET A 140 -2.96 -12.64 7.10
C MET A 140 -1.78 -13.55 6.76
N THR A 141 -0.80 -13.61 7.65
CA THR A 141 0.45 -14.35 7.43
C THR A 141 0.24 -15.87 7.48
N GLU A 142 -0.64 -16.37 8.36
CA GLU A 142 -1.04 -17.78 8.40
C GLU A 142 -1.83 -18.20 7.16
N LEU A 143 -2.73 -17.35 6.65
CA LEU A 143 -3.49 -17.62 5.42
C LEU A 143 -2.59 -17.78 4.20
N VAL A 144 -1.64 -16.86 4.02
CA VAL A 144 -0.72 -16.92 2.87
C VAL A 144 0.27 -18.08 3.00
N GLU A 145 0.69 -18.44 4.22
CA GLU A 145 1.53 -19.60 4.50
C GLU A 145 0.79 -20.91 4.15
N GLU A 146 -0.47 -21.07 4.59
CA GLU A 146 -1.25 -22.31 4.39
C GLU A 146 -1.78 -22.46 2.96
N TYR A 147 -2.24 -21.37 2.34
CA TYR A 147 -2.97 -21.41 1.07
C TYR A 147 -2.23 -20.75 -0.10
N GLY A 148 -1.12 -20.06 0.15
CA GLY A 148 -0.33 -19.39 -0.88
C GLY A 148 -0.87 -18.02 -1.25
N TYR A 149 0.06 -17.11 -1.53
CA TYR A 149 -0.22 -15.73 -1.92
C TYR A 149 -0.27 -15.59 -3.44
N TYR A 150 -1.38 -15.04 -3.95
CA TYR A 150 -1.65 -14.92 -5.39
C TYR A 150 -1.14 -13.60 -5.99
N SER A 151 -1.09 -12.54 -5.19
CA SER A 151 -0.84 -11.17 -5.66
C SER A 151 0.64 -10.81 -5.77
N SER A 152 0.90 -9.64 -6.36
CA SER A 152 2.19 -8.97 -6.31
C SER A 152 2.47 -8.35 -4.93
N GLY A 153 3.54 -7.58 -4.83
CA GLY A 153 3.92 -6.87 -3.62
C GLY A 153 2.88 -5.84 -3.15
N GLU A 154 2.52 -5.92 -1.87
CA GLU A 154 1.49 -5.10 -1.22
C GLU A 154 1.98 -4.50 0.09
N SER A 155 1.63 -3.24 0.33
CA SER A 155 1.73 -2.60 1.65
C SER A 155 0.35 -2.50 2.28
N PHE A 156 0.19 -2.97 3.51
CA PHE A 156 -1.06 -2.92 4.26
C PHE A 156 -0.92 -1.99 5.47
N SER A 157 -1.81 -1.02 5.58
CA SER A 157 -2.06 -0.30 6.83
C SER A 157 -3.04 -1.10 7.67
N ILE A 158 -2.67 -1.44 8.89
CA ILE A 158 -3.49 -2.24 9.81
C ILE A 158 -3.58 -1.49 11.14
N ALA A 159 -4.78 -1.11 11.57
CA ALA A 159 -4.96 -0.38 12.83
C ALA A 159 -6.18 -0.85 13.60
N ASP A 160 -6.05 -0.85 14.92
CA ASP A 160 -7.15 -0.99 15.88
C ASP A 160 -7.12 0.21 16.84
N PRO A 161 -7.99 0.31 17.87
CA PRO A 161 -7.99 1.46 18.78
C PRO A 161 -6.67 1.70 19.56
N ASN A 162 -5.76 0.73 19.58
CA ASN A 162 -4.55 0.75 20.41
C ASN A 162 -3.26 0.83 19.59
N GLU A 163 -3.19 0.17 18.44
CA GLU A 163 -1.98 0.04 17.64
C GLU A 163 -2.25 0.33 16.15
N ALA A 164 -1.21 0.79 15.45
CA ALA A 164 -1.19 0.91 14.01
C ALA A 164 0.12 0.36 13.45
N TRP A 165 0.03 -0.34 12.32
CA TRP A 165 1.09 -1.12 11.72
C TRP A 165 1.11 -0.89 10.21
N ILE A 166 2.32 -0.94 9.64
CA ILE A 166 2.52 -1.17 8.20
C ILE A 166 3.07 -2.57 8.01
N LEU A 167 2.42 -3.37 7.16
CA LEU A 167 2.84 -4.71 6.75
C LEU A 167 3.18 -4.69 5.26
N GLU A 168 4.42 -4.98 4.89
CA GLU A 168 4.81 -5.14 3.49
C GLU A 168 5.01 -6.62 3.18
N MET A 169 4.37 -7.10 2.13
CA MET A 169 4.29 -8.52 1.78
C MET A 169 4.51 -8.72 0.28
N ILE A 170 5.28 -9.73 -0.09
CA ILE A 170 5.48 -10.16 -1.48
C ILE A 170 5.51 -11.68 -1.57
N GLY A 171 5.04 -12.26 -2.68
CA GLY A 171 5.08 -13.70 -2.90
C GLY A 171 6.49 -14.30 -2.92
N LYS A 172 6.55 -15.62 -2.99
CA LYS A 172 7.82 -16.39 -3.13
C LYS A 172 8.04 -16.93 -4.55
N GLY A 173 7.18 -16.56 -5.49
CA GLY A 173 7.18 -17.03 -6.87
C GLY A 173 6.60 -18.44 -7.04
N PRO A 174 6.52 -18.93 -8.29
CA PRO A 174 6.02 -20.26 -8.58
C PRO A 174 6.85 -21.36 -7.89
N GLY A 175 6.17 -22.40 -7.39
CA GLY A 175 6.81 -23.57 -6.78
C GLY A 175 7.09 -23.45 -5.28
N GLN A 176 6.94 -22.26 -4.69
CA GLN A 176 7.03 -22.06 -3.25
C GLN A 176 5.76 -21.39 -2.71
N LYS A 177 5.17 -21.99 -1.68
CA LYS A 177 4.00 -21.44 -0.99
C LYS A 177 4.45 -20.41 0.06
N GLY A 178 3.59 -19.45 0.36
CA GLY A 178 3.86 -18.39 1.33
C GLY A 178 4.27 -17.07 0.70
N ALA A 179 4.62 -16.12 1.55
CA ALA A 179 5.07 -14.79 1.20
C ALA A 179 6.26 -14.40 2.08
N ASN A 180 7.12 -13.52 1.58
CA ASN A 180 8.10 -12.80 2.41
C ASN A 180 7.47 -11.50 2.87
N TRP A 181 7.57 -11.20 4.16
CA TRP A 181 6.91 -10.03 4.71
C TRP A 181 7.61 -9.47 5.94
N VAL A 182 7.41 -8.18 6.18
CA VAL A 182 7.83 -7.46 7.39
C VAL A 182 6.70 -6.54 7.81
N ALA A 183 6.37 -6.52 9.09
CA ALA A 183 5.42 -5.61 9.71
C ALA A 183 6.10 -4.77 10.78
N VAL A 184 5.96 -3.44 10.69
CA VAL A 184 6.53 -2.49 11.64
C VAL A 184 5.40 -1.69 12.29
N ARG A 185 5.45 -1.61 13.62
CA ARG A 185 4.53 -0.79 14.42
C ARG A 185 4.88 0.67 14.22
N ILE A 186 3.89 1.50 13.95
CA ILE A 186 4.07 2.95 13.96
C ILE A 186 4.07 3.40 15.42
N PRO A 187 5.13 4.10 15.90
CA PRO A 187 5.20 4.52 17.30
C PRO A 187 4.05 5.46 17.66
N ASP A 188 3.58 5.38 18.91
CA ASP A 188 2.53 6.27 19.38
C ASP A 188 2.97 7.74 19.34
N GLY A 189 2.11 8.62 18.82
CA GLY A 189 2.48 10.02 18.57
C GLY A 189 3.07 10.29 17.17
N TYR A 190 3.15 9.29 16.30
CA TYR A 190 3.67 9.42 14.94
C TYR A 190 2.60 9.20 13.87
N VAL A 191 2.91 9.65 12.66
CA VAL A 191 2.18 9.38 11.43
C VAL A 191 3.06 8.63 10.45
N SER A 192 2.46 7.86 9.56
CA SER A 192 3.12 7.15 8.48
C SER A 192 2.28 7.23 7.21
N GLY A 193 2.88 6.91 6.07
CA GLY A 193 2.15 6.81 4.82
C GLY A 193 2.84 5.84 3.87
N HIS A 194 2.07 5.26 2.99
CA HIS A 194 2.60 4.44 1.91
C HIS A 194 1.79 4.63 0.63
N ALA A 195 2.45 4.35 -0.48
CA ALA A 195 1.96 4.48 -1.83
C ALA A 195 2.41 3.22 -2.59
N ASN A 196 2.40 3.23 -3.92
CA ASN A 196 2.79 2.09 -4.75
C ASN A 196 4.32 1.80 -4.77
N GLN A 197 5.00 1.91 -3.62
CA GLN A 197 6.41 1.58 -3.40
C GLN A 197 6.60 1.11 -1.95
N ALA A 198 7.30 -0.01 -1.75
CA ALA A 198 7.69 -0.48 -0.42
C ALA A 198 8.67 0.49 0.25
N ARG A 199 8.46 0.78 1.53
CA ARG A 199 9.16 1.78 2.34
C ARG A 199 9.85 1.20 3.58
N ILE A 200 9.55 -0.03 4.02
CA ILE A 200 10.30 -0.66 5.11
C ILE A 200 11.70 -1.00 4.60
N THR A 201 12.72 -0.33 5.14
CA THR A 201 14.12 -0.54 4.77
C THR A 201 14.77 -1.53 5.73
N LYS A 202 15.71 -1.08 6.57
CA LYS A 202 16.25 -1.86 7.68
C LYS A 202 15.24 -1.89 8.82
N PHE A 203 15.10 -3.04 9.46
CA PHE A 203 14.15 -3.25 10.55
C PHE A 203 14.80 -4.06 11.70
N PRO A 204 14.30 -3.92 12.94
CA PRO A 204 14.87 -4.65 14.06
C PRO A 204 14.54 -6.15 13.99
N LEU A 205 15.55 -6.99 14.19
CA LEU A 205 15.41 -8.46 14.14
C LEU A 205 15.00 -9.07 15.49
N ASN A 206 15.15 -8.33 16.59
CA ASN A 206 14.91 -8.83 17.95
C ASN A 206 14.00 -7.89 18.74
N ASP A 207 12.88 -7.48 18.14
CA ASP A 207 11.90 -6.58 18.76
C ASP A 207 10.46 -6.98 18.37
N PRO A 208 9.92 -8.08 18.92
CA PRO A 208 8.58 -8.58 18.56
C PRO A 208 7.44 -7.61 18.97
N ASP A 209 7.72 -6.64 19.84
CA ASP A 209 6.75 -5.64 20.24
C ASP A 209 6.56 -4.58 19.15
N ASN A 210 7.59 -4.31 18.32
CA ASN A 210 7.53 -3.28 17.29
C ASN A 210 7.79 -3.78 15.87
N CYS A 211 8.26 -5.02 15.69
CA CYS A 211 8.57 -5.59 14.39
C CYS A 211 8.33 -7.10 14.36
N LEU A 212 7.56 -7.55 13.36
CA LEU A 212 7.28 -8.94 13.05
C LEU A 212 7.69 -9.20 11.60
N TYR A 213 8.21 -10.38 11.28
CA TYR A 213 8.63 -10.68 9.90
C TYR A 213 8.64 -12.18 9.63
N SER A 214 8.59 -12.57 8.34
CA SER A 214 8.66 -13.97 7.95
C SER A 214 10.03 -14.56 8.29
N LYS A 215 10.05 -15.77 8.85
CA LYS A 215 11.27 -16.43 9.37
C LYS A 215 12.40 -16.54 8.34
N ASP A 216 12.06 -16.63 7.07
CA ASP A 216 13.00 -16.81 5.97
C ASP A 216 13.20 -15.56 5.11
N VAL A 217 12.72 -14.37 5.52
CA VAL A 217 12.82 -13.13 4.72
C VAL A 217 14.25 -12.86 4.22
N ILE A 218 15.25 -12.88 5.10
CA ILE A 218 16.64 -12.61 4.72
C ILE A 218 17.25 -13.79 3.95
N LYS A 219 16.93 -15.02 4.37
CA LYS A 219 17.46 -16.24 3.76
C LYS A 219 17.01 -16.37 2.31
N PHE A 220 15.72 -16.18 2.05
CA PHE A 220 15.15 -16.23 0.70
C PHE A 220 15.77 -15.16 -0.20
N ALA A 221 15.94 -13.93 0.30
CA ALA A 221 16.58 -12.86 -0.46
C ALA A 221 18.02 -13.24 -0.88
N ARG A 222 18.78 -13.92 -0.03
CA ARG A 222 20.12 -14.44 -0.38
C ARG A 222 20.07 -15.54 -1.42
N GLU A 223 19.16 -16.50 -1.26
CA GLU A 223 19.01 -17.62 -2.21
C GLU A 223 18.64 -17.14 -3.62
N LYS A 224 17.90 -16.04 -3.72
CA LYS A 224 17.56 -15.39 -4.98
C LYS A 224 18.61 -14.38 -5.48
N GLY A 225 19.66 -14.12 -4.70
CA GLY A 225 20.70 -13.13 -5.04
C GLY A 225 20.26 -11.67 -4.91
N TYR A 226 19.14 -11.40 -4.23
CA TYR A 226 18.62 -10.04 -4.00
C TYR A 226 19.38 -9.29 -2.89
N PHE A 227 20.12 -10.01 -2.05
CA PHE A 227 20.87 -9.43 -0.94
C PHE A 227 22.19 -10.15 -0.68
N ILE A 228 23.25 -9.37 -0.47
CA ILE A 228 24.57 -9.83 -0.03
C ILE A 228 25.00 -8.93 1.13
N GLY A 229 25.42 -9.54 2.24
CA GLY A 229 25.83 -8.79 3.43
C GLY A 229 25.40 -9.46 4.74
N LYS A 230 25.55 -8.74 5.85
CA LYS A 230 25.15 -9.19 7.20
C LYS A 230 23.65 -8.98 7.40
N ASP A 231 23.00 -9.77 8.24
CA ASP A 231 21.55 -9.68 8.49
C ASP A 231 21.11 -8.27 8.92
N GLN A 232 21.90 -7.60 9.76
CA GLN A 232 21.63 -6.22 10.22
C GLN A 232 21.61 -5.16 9.10
N ASP A 233 22.16 -5.49 7.93
CA ASP A 233 22.23 -4.60 6.78
C ASP A 233 21.13 -4.88 5.75
N PHE A 234 20.28 -5.88 6.01
CA PHE A 234 19.17 -6.24 5.15
C PHE A 234 18.15 -5.11 5.06
N ASP A 235 17.82 -4.72 3.83
CA ASP A 235 16.82 -3.71 3.49
C ASP A 235 15.70 -4.39 2.69
N PHE A 236 14.49 -4.48 3.27
CA PHE A 236 13.38 -5.20 2.67
C PHE A 236 12.95 -4.58 1.35
N ALA A 237 12.74 -3.26 1.33
CA ALA A 237 12.34 -2.54 0.13
C ALA A 237 13.39 -2.67 -0.98
N ALA A 238 14.68 -2.52 -0.70
CA ALA A 238 15.72 -2.69 -1.71
C ALA A 238 15.77 -4.12 -2.26
N ALA A 239 15.55 -5.13 -1.40
CA ALA A 239 15.56 -6.53 -1.81
C ALA A 239 14.37 -6.89 -2.69
N TYR A 240 13.16 -6.41 -2.36
CA TYR A 240 11.91 -6.92 -2.95
C TYR A 240 11.13 -5.92 -3.82
N ALA A 241 11.40 -4.62 -3.70
CA ALA A 241 10.82 -3.57 -4.53
C ALA A 241 11.91 -2.53 -4.89
N PRO A 242 12.87 -2.91 -5.76
CA PRO A 242 13.99 -2.03 -6.12
C PRO A 242 13.51 -0.66 -6.59
N LEU A 243 14.17 0.38 -6.08
CA LEU A 243 13.76 1.75 -6.31
C LEU A 243 14.09 2.19 -7.74
N ASP A 244 13.11 2.76 -8.43
CA ASP A 244 13.31 3.47 -9.69
C ASP A 244 12.80 4.93 -9.60
N PHE A 245 12.96 5.69 -10.67
CA PHE A 245 12.51 7.09 -10.70
C PHE A 245 10.99 7.22 -10.53
N GLY A 246 10.20 6.27 -11.04
CA GLY A 246 8.74 6.27 -10.89
C GLY A 246 8.32 6.02 -9.44
N ALA A 247 8.95 5.07 -8.76
CA ALA A 247 8.76 4.79 -7.34
C ALA A 247 9.06 6.03 -6.49
N ILE A 248 10.15 6.74 -6.79
CA ILE A 248 10.49 8.00 -6.12
C ILE A 248 9.45 9.08 -6.42
N ARG A 249 9.25 9.39 -7.70
CA ARG A 249 8.52 10.58 -8.15
C ARG A 249 7.00 10.45 -8.01
N PHE A 250 6.45 9.27 -8.27
CA PHE A 250 5.01 9.00 -8.25
C PHE A 250 4.54 8.40 -6.94
N CYS A 251 5.39 7.73 -6.17
CA CYS A 251 4.97 7.06 -4.92
C CYS A 251 5.49 7.78 -3.68
N ASP A 252 6.80 7.77 -3.45
CA ASP A 252 7.38 8.46 -2.28
C ASP A 252 7.10 9.97 -2.32
N GLY A 253 6.99 10.59 -3.51
CA GLY A 253 6.51 11.96 -3.67
C GLY A 253 5.15 12.23 -2.99
N ARG A 254 4.17 11.33 -3.14
CA ARG A 254 2.84 11.50 -2.51
C ARG A 254 2.95 11.46 -1.00
N VAL A 255 3.72 10.52 -0.46
CA VAL A 255 3.98 10.41 0.98
C VAL A 255 4.71 11.64 1.51
N TRP A 256 5.69 12.15 0.76
CA TRP A 256 6.39 13.39 1.09
C TRP A 256 5.43 14.57 1.20
N SER A 257 4.47 14.67 0.28
CA SER A 257 3.50 15.76 0.30
C SER A 257 2.58 15.71 1.52
N LEU A 258 2.26 14.51 2.02
CA LEU A 258 1.54 14.35 3.28
C LEU A 258 2.43 14.76 4.47
N PHE A 259 3.67 14.26 4.52
CA PHE A 259 4.59 14.52 5.62
C PHE A 259 4.97 16.00 5.76
N ARG A 260 5.29 16.70 4.65
CA ARG A 260 5.64 18.13 4.70
C ARG A 260 4.53 19.01 5.24
N ARG A 261 3.27 18.58 5.10
CA ARG A 261 2.12 19.35 5.53
C ARG A 261 1.79 19.19 7.01
N CYS A 262 2.35 18.18 7.67
CA CYS A 262 2.12 17.93 9.09
C CYS A 262 3.40 17.89 9.93
N SER A 263 4.58 17.80 9.33
CA SER A 263 5.88 17.75 10.01
C SER A 263 6.86 18.75 9.39
N SER A 264 7.40 19.63 10.21
CA SER A 264 8.42 20.59 9.80
C SER A 264 9.72 19.90 9.37
N GLY A 265 10.45 20.53 8.45
CA GLY A 265 11.78 20.07 8.01
C GLY A 265 11.76 18.96 6.95
N MET A 266 10.59 18.59 6.42
CA MET A 266 10.48 17.59 5.35
C MET A 266 10.91 18.11 3.96
N ASP A 267 11.01 19.42 3.78
CA ASP A 267 11.51 20.03 2.55
C ASP A 267 12.96 19.61 2.20
N LYS A 268 13.73 19.13 3.20
CA LYS A 268 15.07 18.57 2.95
C LYS A 268 15.05 17.34 2.02
N TYR A 269 13.91 16.67 1.89
CA TYR A 269 13.71 15.54 0.98
C TYR A 269 13.15 15.93 -0.40
N LEU A 270 13.07 17.24 -0.71
CA LEU A 270 12.63 17.70 -2.03
C LEU A 270 13.54 17.15 -3.15
N SER A 271 14.86 17.18 -2.95
CA SER A 271 15.82 16.62 -3.90
C SER A 271 15.67 15.10 -4.07
N TYR A 272 15.33 14.38 -2.99
CA TYR A 272 15.00 12.95 -3.08
C TYR A 272 13.79 12.72 -3.97
N ILE A 273 12.65 13.40 -3.73
CA ILE A 273 11.41 13.15 -4.51
C ILE A 273 11.47 13.70 -5.95
N ARG A 274 12.48 14.50 -6.26
CA ARG A 274 12.88 14.89 -7.62
C ARG A 274 13.80 13.86 -8.30
N GLY A 275 14.20 12.80 -7.61
CA GLY A 275 15.11 11.77 -8.11
C GLY A 275 16.57 12.22 -8.25
N GLU A 276 16.98 13.28 -7.55
CA GLU A 276 18.35 13.83 -7.62
C GLU A 276 19.33 13.08 -6.69
N ASN A 277 18.80 12.35 -5.72
CA ASN A 277 19.54 11.45 -4.85
C ASN A 277 18.64 10.28 -4.41
N LEU A 278 19.21 9.34 -3.65
CA LEU A 278 18.53 8.14 -3.16
C LEU A 278 18.38 8.13 -1.62
N GLU A 279 18.53 9.28 -0.96
CA GLU A 279 18.35 9.39 0.49
C GLU A 279 16.86 9.36 0.84
N ARG A 280 16.36 8.16 1.16
CA ARG A 280 14.94 7.93 1.43
C ARG A 280 14.46 8.67 2.67
N MET A 281 13.20 9.09 2.63
CA MET A 281 12.48 9.59 3.81
C MET A 281 12.32 8.51 4.89
N PRO A 282 12.23 8.88 6.17
CA PRO A 282 11.91 7.94 7.25
C PRO A 282 10.54 7.29 7.04
N LEU A 283 10.38 6.06 7.54
CA LEU A 283 9.11 5.33 7.44
C LEU A 283 7.94 6.12 8.06
N TYR A 284 8.18 6.73 9.21
CA TYR A 284 7.21 7.55 9.95
C TYR A 284 7.84 8.86 10.42
N VAL A 285 7.01 9.88 10.66
CA VAL A 285 7.42 11.20 11.17
C VAL A 285 6.52 11.63 12.32
N LYS A 286 7.03 12.50 13.18
CA LYS A 286 6.23 13.08 14.26
C LYS A 286 5.59 14.36 13.73
N PRO A 287 4.25 14.48 13.73
CA PRO A 287 3.62 15.71 13.29
C PRO A 287 3.88 16.84 14.31
N ASP A 288 3.99 18.08 13.83
CA ASP A 288 4.24 19.27 14.66
C ASP A 288 3.08 19.54 15.64
N LYS A 289 1.87 19.12 15.24
CA LYS A 289 0.63 19.21 16.01
C LYS A 289 -0.16 17.92 15.83
N LYS A 290 -0.97 17.60 16.83
CA LYS A 290 -1.97 16.54 16.71
C LYS A 290 -2.94 16.84 15.57
N LEU A 291 -3.34 15.79 14.85
CA LEU A 291 -4.20 15.89 13.67
C LEU A 291 -5.65 15.52 14.02
N SER A 292 -6.59 16.36 13.59
CA SER A 292 -8.01 16.01 13.55
C SER A 292 -8.33 15.21 12.29
N VAL A 293 -9.49 14.55 12.28
CA VAL A 293 -10.00 13.90 11.06
C VAL A 293 -10.11 14.89 9.89
N HIS A 294 -10.47 16.16 10.14
CA HIS A 294 -10.53 17.19 9.11
C HIS A 294 -9.15 17.56 8.55
N ASP A 295 -8.12 17.60 9.40
CA ASP A 295 -6.74 17.82 8.94
C ASP A 295 -6.31 16.68 8.03
N VAL A 296 -6.56 15.44 8.44
CA VAL A 296 -6.24 14.22 7.68
C VAL A 296 -6.97 14.19 6.34
N MET A 297 -8.26 14.54 6.31
CA MET A 297 -9.02 14.72 5.07
C MET A 297 -8.45 15.84 4.17
N GLY A 298 -7.85 16.88 4.76
CA GLY A 298 -7.18 17.95 4.03
C GLY A 298 -5.82 17.55 3.47
N LEU A 299 -5.11 16.63 4.15
CA LEU A 299 -3.85 16.04 3.67
C LEU A 299 -4.11 15.16 2.43
N MET A 300 -5.15 14.32 2.45
CA MET A 300 -5.50 13.44 1.33
C MET A 300 -6.05 14.17 0.09
N ARG A 301 -6.25 15.49 0.17
CA ARG A 301 -6.63 16.35 -0.96
C ARG A 301 -5.46 17.19 -1.48
N ASP A 302 -4.25 16.93 -1.02
CA ASP A 302 -3.08 17.68 -1.44
C ASP A 302 -2.63 17.29 -2.85
N HIS A 303 -2.31 18.30 -3.67
CA HIS A 303 -1.78 18.13 -5.02
C HIS A 303 -0.41 18.80 -5.14
N TYR A 304 0.42 18.64 -4.10
CA TYR A 304 1.71 19.31 -3.94
C TYR A 304 1.59 20.83 -3.80
N ASN A 305 0.47 21.31 -3.25
CA ASN A 305 0.13 22.73 -3.17
C ASN A 305 1.23 23.55 -2.50
N GLY A 306 1.60 24.68 -3.13
CA GLY A 306 2.61 25.62 -2.64
C GLY A 306 4.06 25.16 -2.87
N THR A 307 4.30 24.16 -3.71
CA THR A 307 5.64 23.66 -4.06
C THR A 307 5.90 23.84 -5.55
N GLU A 308 7.13 23.62 -5.98
CA GLU A 308 7.47 23.57 -7.42
C GLU A 308 6.80 22.42 -8.18
N LEU A 309 6.21 21.45 -7.47
CA LEU A 309 5.46 20.32 -8.05
C LEU A 309 3.95 20.53 -8.05
N ASP A 310 3.49 21.71 -7.63
CA ASP A 310 2.08 22.05 -7.47
C ASP A 310 1.30 21.85 -8.78
N MET A 311 0.33 20.95 -8.75
CA MET A 311 -0.47 20.61 -9.93
C MET A 311 -1.59 21.63 -10.20
N THR A 312 -1.87 22.54 -9.29
CA THR A 312 -2.90 23.59 -9.43
C THR A 312 -2.40 24.84 -10.13
N VAL A 313 -1.10 24.92 -10.45
CA VAL A 313 -0.49 26.05 -11.14
C VAL A 313 0.16 25.64 -12.47
N GLY A 314 0.52 26.64 -13.27
CA GLY A 314 1.19 26.47 -14.56
C GLY A 314 0.25 26.05 -15.69
N VAL A 315 0.84 25.90 -16.88
CA VAL A 315 0.10 25.67 -18.15
C VAL A 315 -0.80 24.43 -18.07
N GLY A 316 -0.33 23.37 -17.42
CA GLY A 316 -1.09 22.12 -17.30
C GLY A 316 -2.39 22.26 -16.49
N ALA A 317 -2.49 23.26 -15.60
CA ALA A 317 -3.66 23.48 -14.73
C ALA A 317 -4.77 24.27 -15.42
N GLY A 318 -4.46 24.87 -16.57
CA GLY A 318 -5.39 25.75 -17.28
C GLY A 318 -5.79 26.99 -16.45
N PRO A 319 -6.76 27.76 -16.93
CA PRO A 319 -7.16 29.03 -16.29
C PRO A 319 -7.86 28.85 -14.93
N TYR A 320 -8.30 27.63 -14.60
CA TYR A 320 -9.05 27.35 -13.37
C TYR A 320 -8.23 26.62 -12.31
N GLY A 321 -6.92 26.44 -12.53
CA GLY A 321 -6.03 25.77 -11.57
C GLY A 321 -6.41 24.31 -11.31
N ASN A 322 -6.92 23.60 -12.33
CA ASN A 322 -7.40 22.23 -12.17
C ASN A 322 -6.22 21.27 -11.92
N PRO A 323 -6.15 20.58 -10.77
CA PRO A 323 -5.10 19.60 -10.51
C PRO A 323 -5.26 18.33 -11.36
N MET A 324 -6.47 18.07 -11.89
CA MET A 324 -6.73 16.90 -12.71
C MET A 324 -6.11 17.07 -14.09
N ARG A 325 -5.14 16.23 -14.40
CA ARG A 325 -4.46 16.19 -15.70
C ARG A 325 -5.02 15.04 -16.56
N ALA A 326 -5.16 15.27 -17.86
CA ALA A 326 -5.43 14.19 -18.80
C ALA A 326 -4.27 13.18 -18.79
N ARG A 327 -4.57 11.91 -18.48
CA ARG A 327 -3.59 10.82 -18.39
C ARG A 327 -3.46 10.10 -19.74
N PRO A 328 -2.33 9.42 -20.02
CA PRO A 328 -1.16 9.22 -19.16
C PRO A 328 -0.28 10.47 -19.04
N LEU A 329 0.37 10.63 -17.88
CA LEU A 329 1.35 11.70 -17.63
C LEU A 329 2.78 11.28 -17.94
N THR A 330 2.93 10.20 -18.71
CA THR A 330 4.22 9.67 -19.17
C THR A 330 4.24 9.74 -20.67
N TRP A 331 5.31 10.29 -21.24
CA TRP A 331 5.57 10.30 -22.67
C TRP A 331 6.85 9.51 -22.93
N LYS A 332 6.85 8.76 -24.04
CA LYS A 332 8.09 8.23 -24.61
C LYS A 332 8.63 9.29 -25.55
N TYR A 333 9.88 9.64 -25.40
CA TYR A 333 10.59 10.49 -26.36
C TYR A 333 11.68 9.64 -27.02
N GLU A 334 12.01 9.97 -28.27
CA GLU A 334 13.10 9.33 -29.04
C GLU A 334 14.44 10.03 -28.79
#